data_AF-A0A1G9VW93-F1
#
_entry.id   AF-A0A1G9VW93-F1
#
_cell.length_a   1.000
_cell.length_b   1.000
_cell.length_c   1.000
_cell.angle_alpha   90.00
_cell.angle_beta   90.00
_cell.angle_gamma   90.00
#
_symmetry.space_group_name_H-M   'P 1'
#
loop_
_entity.id
_entity.type
_entity.pdbx_description
1 polymer ?
#
loop_
_entity_poly.entity_id
_entity_poly.type
_entity_poly.pdbx_seq_one_letter_code
_entity_poly.pdbx_strand_id
1 'polypeptide(L)'
;MASKLVVAAFLSLDGIMQAPGGPGEDDDHNFPYSGWLAPHVDEGFGEIMGGVFAETTGMLLGHRSYDILSSHWPHVPDEEGAWINNMPKYVATRTPMTATWRNTEVLVGEAADTVAELKKRTDGEIITQGSSNLIHTLQQA
;
A
#
# COMPACT_ATOMS: atom_id res chain seq x y z
N MET A 1 1.90 -18.82 12.60
CA MET A 1 0.85 -18.06 13.33
C MET A 1 0.17 -17.17 12.30
N ALA A 2 -1.15 -16.98 12.33
CA ALA A 2 -1.79 -16.14 11.32
C ALA A 2 -1.15 -14.74 11.27
N SER A 3 -0.91 -14.21 10.06
CA SER A 3 -0.32 -12.88 9.91
C SER A 3 -1.22 -11.78 10.47
N LYS A 4 -0.60 -10.66 10.82
CA LYS A 4 -1.27 -9.46 11.32
C LYS A 4 -1.34 -8.43 10.19
N LEU A 5 -2.51 -7.84 9.98
CA LEU A 5 -2.67 -6.71 9.05
C LEU A 5 -2.45 -5.40 9.82
N VAL A 6 -1.54 -4.56 9.34
CA VAL A 6 -1.16 -3.28 9.94
C VAL A 6 -1.48 -2.16 8.95
N VAL A 7 -2.16 -1.11 9.41
CA VAL A 7 -2.44 0.08 8.60
C VAL A 7 -1.40 1.15 8.93
N ALA A 8 -0.56 1.49 7.95
CA ALA A 8 0.47 2.51 8.03
C ALA A 8 0.21 3.59 6.95
N ALA A 9 -0.83 4.39 7.16
CA ALA A 9 -1.36 5.33 6.18
C ALA A 9 -0.88 6.78 6.45
N PHE A 10 -0.70 7.54 5.38
CA PHE A 10 -0.57 9.00 5.45
C PHE A 10 -1.95 9.63 5.52
N LEU A 11 -2.13 10.56 6.46
CA LEU A 11 -3.41 11.20 6.74
C LEU A 11 -3.20 12.68 7.02
N SER A 12 -3.90 13.55 6.29
CA SER A 12 -3.97 14.98 6.64
C SER A 12 -4.80 15.20 7.90
N LEU A 13 -4.70 16.38 8.52
CA LEU A 13 -5.43 16.70 9.75
C LEU A 13 -6.96 16.61 9.59
N ASP A 14 -7.47 16.93 8.40
CA ASP A 14 -8.88 16.85 8.01
C ASP A 14 -9.31 15.47 7.47
N GLY A 15 -8.42 14.47 7.51
CA GLY A 15 -8.77 13.07 7.28
C GLY A 15 -8.60 12.58 5.84
N ILE A 16 -7.78 13.24 5.01
CA ILE A 16 -7.52 12.87 3.62
C ILE A 16 -6.30 11.95 3.50
N MET A 17 -6.45 10.85 2.77
CA MET A 17 -5.37 9.88 2.45
C MET A 17 -4.96 9.90 0.96
N GLN A 18 -5.50 10.83 0.17
CA GLN A 18 -5.31 10.91 -1.28
C GLN A 18 -4.00 11.63 -1.63
N ALA A 19 -3.31 11.12 -2.66
CA ALA A 19 -2.15 11.71 -3.30
C ALA A 19 -1.01 12.20 -2.37
N PRO A 20 -0.57 11.45 -1.34
CA PRO A 20 0.52 11.89 -0.49
C PRO A 20 1.85 12.03 -1.25
N GLY A 21 2.17 11.15 -2.23
CA GLY A 21 3.51 11.09 -2.79
C GLY A 21 3.84 12.22 -3.77
N GLY A 22 3.47 12.07 -5.05
CA GLY A 22 3.88 12.99 -6.12
C GLY A 22 2.77 13.95 -6.61
N PRO A 23 3.12 15.11 -7.20
CA PRO A 23 2.17 15.90 -7.98
C PRO A 23 1.55 15.05 -9.09
N GLY A 24 0.22 15.09 -9.22
CA GLY A 24 -0.52 14.30 -10.20
C GLY A 24 -0.64 12.80 -9.90
N GLU A 25 -0.24 12.35 -8.70
CA GLU A 25 -0.36 10.94 -8.28
C GLU A 25 -1.81 10.46 -8.27
N ASP A 26 -2.71 11.30 -7.75
CA ASP A 26 -4.14 11.02 -7.68
C ASP A 26 -4.93 12.34 -7.62
N ASP A 27 -5.30 12.87 -8.78
CA ASP A 27 -6.07 14.12 -8.91
C ASP A 27 -7.59 13.89 -8.98
N ASP A 28 -8.07 12.70 -8.59
CA ASP A 28 -9.51 12.42 -8.59
C ASP A 28 -10.28 13.49 -7.82
N HIS A 29 -11.49 13.76 -8.30
CA HIS A 29 -12.37 14.79 -7.76
C HIS A 29 -11.76 16.20 -7.73
N ASN A 30 -10.75 16.47 -8.58
CA ASN A 30 -10.00 17.72 -8.66
C ASN A 30 -9.28 18.05 -7.34
N PHE A 31 -8.70 17.03 -6.69
CA PHE A 31 -7.95 17.22 -5.46
C PHE A 31 -6.72 18.12 -5.73
N PRO A 32 -6.63 19.33 -5.12
CA PRO A 32 -5.67 20.34 -5.54
C PRO A 32 -4.32 20.24 -4.81
N TYR A 33 -4.14 19.24 -3.96
CA TYR A 33 -2.99 19.12 -3.04
C TYR A 33 -2.17 17.85 -3.28
N SER A 34 -2.13 17.31 -4.50
CA SER A 34 -1.30 16.13 -4.79
C SER A 34 0.18 16.41 -4.52
N GLY A 35 0.86 15.43 -3.90
CA GLY A 35 2.25 15.53 -3.47
C GLY A 35 2.49 16.28 -2.15
N TRP A 36 1.46 16.36 -1.30
CA TRP A 36 1.53 17.12 -0.04
C TRP A 36 2.51 16.56 0.98
N LEU A 37 2.96 15.31 0.86
CA LEU A 37 3.90 14.71 1.83
C LEU A 37 5.32 15.25 1.68
N ALA A 38 5.75 15.61 0.47
CA ALA A 38 7.15 15.91 0.16
C ALA A 38 7.80 16.97 1.09
N PRO A 39 7.12 18.08 1.47
CA PRO A 39 7.67 19.07 2.41
C PRO A 39 7.86 18.55 3.84
N HIS A 40 7.29 17.39 4.18
CA HIS A 40 7.31 16.79 5.51
C HIS A 40 8.24 15.57 5.61
N VAL A 41 8.95 15.22 4.53
CA VAL A 41 9.93 14.14 4.54
C VAL A 41 11.24 14.66 5.12
N ASP A 42 11.58 14.18 6.32
CA ASP A 42 12.82 14.48 7.03
C ASP A 42 13.45 13.20 7.63
N GLU A 43 14.49 13.36 8.45
CA GLU A 43 15.16 12.23 9.11
C GLU A 43 14.20 11.44 10.01
N GLY A 44 13.34 12.13 10.77
CA GLY A 44 12.36 11.49 11.65
C GLY A 44 11.31 10.70 10.88
N PHE A 45 10.87 11.21 9.73
CA PHE A 45 10.06 10.44 8.79
C PHE A 45 10.75 9.15 8.36
N GLY A 46 12.04 9.24 8.00
CA GLY A 46 12.85 8.10 7.60
C GLY A 46 12.98 7.03 8.69
N GLU A 47 13.20 7.44 9.94
CA GLU A 47 13.25 6.54 11.09
C GLU A 47 11.92 5.80 11.31
N ILE A 48 10.79 6.52 11.24
CA ILE A 48 9.45 5.94 11.42
C ILE A 48 9.17 4.92 10.31
N MET A 49 9.37 5.30 9.04
CA MET A 49 9.10 4.42 7.92
C MET A 49 10.05 3.21 7.90
N GLY A 50 11.33 3.42 8.24
CA GLY A 50 12.29 2.34 8.42
C GLY A 50 11.85 1.33 9.47
N GLY A 51 11.34 1.81 10.61
CA GLY A 51 10.77 0.95 11.66
C GLY A 51 9.54 0.15 11.19
N VAL A 52 8.62 0.79 10.46
CA VAL A 52 7.44 0.11 9.89
C VAL A 52 7.85 -1.01 8.93
N PHE A 53 8.76 -0.72 8.00
CA PHE A 53 9.14 -1.70 6.98
C PHE A 53 10.04 -2.83 7.52
N ALA A 54 10.78 -2.60 8.62
CA ALA A 54 11.63 -3.64 9.22
C ALA A 54 10.83 -4.85 9.73
N GLU A 55 9.60 -4.64 10.22
CA GLU A 55 8.73 -5.70 10.74
C GLU A 55 7.79 -6.30 9.66
N THR A 56 7.82 -5.73 8.45
CA THR A 56 6.89 -6.06 7.37
C THR A 56 7.35 -7.26 6.55
N THR A 57 6.47 -8.24 6.39
CA THR A 57 6.68 -9.42 5.53
C THR A 57 5.93 -9.36 4.20
N GLY A 58 4.99 -8.44 4.03
CA GLY A 58 4.27 -8.23 2.78
C GLY A 58 3.43 -6.95 2.77
N MET A 59 2.96 -6.56 1.59
CA MET A 59 2.16 -5.36 1.39
C MET A 59 0.81 -5.70 0.74
N LEU A 60 -0.28 -5.26 1.34
CA LEU A 60 -1.64 -5.34 0.82
C LEU A 60 -2.03 -4.02 0.15
N LEU A 61 -2.47 -4.09 -1.10
CA LEU A 61 -2.88 -2.96 -1.92
C LEU A 61 -4.28 -3.18 -2.46
N GLY A 62 -5.05 -2.09 -2.57
CA GLY A 62 -6.20 -2.06 -3.48
C GLY A 62 -5.75 -1.86 -4.92
N HIS A 63 -6.60 -2.19 -5.89
CA HIS A 63 -6.33 -2.03 -7.33
C HIS A 63 -5.73 -0.67 -7.70
N ARG A 64 -6.36 0.44 -7.30
CA ARG A 64 -5.87 1.80 -7.62
C ARG A 64 -4.49 2.08 -7.02
N SER A 65 -4.29 1.70 -5.76
CA SER A 65 -2.99 1.87 -5.09
C SER A 65 -1.90 1.03 -5.79
N TYR A 66 -2.25 -0.17 -6.27
CA TYR A 66 -1.34 -0.97 -7.08
C TYR A 66 -0.96 -0.26 -8.39
N ASP A 67 -1.91 0.32 -9.13
CA ASP A 67 -1.62 1.03 -10.37
C ASP A 67 -0.66 2.21 -10.13
N ILE A 68 -0.93 3.01 -9.09
CA ILE A 68 -0.07 4.14 -8.70
C ILE A 68 1.35 3.65 -8.37
N LEU A 69 1.48 2.72 -7.43
CA LEU A 69 2.80 2.28 -6.96
C LEU A 69 3.57 1.53 -8.04
N SER A 70 2.91 0.68 -8.82
CA SER A 70 3.54 -0.08 -9.90
C SER A 70 3.95 0.78 -11.10
N SER A 71 3.39 1.98 -11.24
CA SER A 71 3.85 2.95 -12.25
C SER A 71 5.17 3.65 -11.87
N HIS A 72 5.57 3.60 -10.60
CA HIS A 72 6.74 4.31 -10.08
C HIS A 72 7.86 3.35 -9.63
N TRP A 73 7.58 2.50 -8.65
CA TRP A 73 8.60 1.74 -7.93
C TRP A 73 9.45 0.78 -8.77
N PRO A 74 8.93 0.11 -9.81
CA PRO A 74 9.77 -0.72 -10.69
C PRO A 74 10.88 0.05 -11.41
N HIS A 75 10.76 1.37 -11.51
CA HIS A 75 11.71 2.24 -12.19
C HIS A 75 12.70 2.92 -11.24
N VAL A 76 12.49 2.79 -9.93
CA VAL A 76 13.41 3.31 -8.90
C VAL A 76 14.63 2.39 -8.81
N PRO A 77 15.87 2.93 -8.81
CA PRO A 77 17.08 2.13 -8.65
C PRO A 77 17.03 1.22 -7.41
N ASP A 78 17.59 0.03 -7.50
CA ASP A 78 17.54 -0.95 -6.40
C ASP A 78 18.20 -0.43 -5.10
N GLU A 79 19.17 0.48 -5.18
CA GLU A 79 19.77 1.13 -3.99
C GLU A 79 18.74 1.82 -3.09
N GLU A 80 17.63 2.29 -3.68
CA GLU A 80 16.55 3.02 -3.01
C GLU A 80 15.25 2.20 -2.95
N GLY A 81 15.00 1.36 -3.96
CA GLY A 81 13.73 0.66 -4.18
C GLY A 81 13.77 -0.86 -3.99
N ALA A 82 14.93 -1.48 -3.71
CA ALA A 82 15.02 -2.94 -3.65
C ALA A 82 14.07 -3.55 -2.61
N TRP A 83 13.92 -2.91 -1.44
CA TRP A 83 13.09 -3.40 -0.35
C TRP A 83 11.62 -3.55 -0.79
N ILE A 84 11.01 -2.51 -1.36
CA ILE A 84 9.62 -2.55 -1.80
C ILE A 84 9.46 -3.42 -3.04
N ASN A 85 10.42 -3.37 -3.97
CA ASN A 85 10.35 -4.18 -5.18
C ASN A 85 10.48 -5.68 -4.88
N ASN A 86 11.22 -6.09 -3.84
CA ASN A 86 11.38 -7.49 -3.45
C ASN A 86 10.30 -7.99 -2.48
N MET A 87 9.65 -7.12 -1.72
CA MET A 87 8.58 -7.48 -0.79
C MET A 87 7.39 -8.17 -1.51
N PRO A 88 6.80 -9.24 -0.97
CA PRO A 88 5.54 -9.79 -1.48
C PRO A 88 4.43 -8.74 -1.49
N LYS A 89 3.65 -8.70 -2.57
CA LYS A 89 2.52 -7.77 -2.76
C LYS A 89 1.26 -8.56 -3.00
N TYR A 90 0.18 -8.16 -2.36
CA TYR A 90 -1.13 -8.76 -2.47
C TYR A 90 -2.12 -7.70 -2.93
N VAL A 91 -2.74 -7.89 -4.08
CA VAL A 91 -3.65 -6.90 -4.67
C VAL A 91 -5.08 -7.37 -4.53
N ALA A 92 -5.83 -6.76 -3.62
CA ALA A 92 -7.26 -7.00 -3.46
C ALA A 92 -8.05 -6.32 -4.58
N THR A 93 -8.79 -7.11 -5.35
CA THR A 93 -9.60 -6.62 -6.47
C THR A 93 -10.84 -7.50 -6.66
N ARG A 94 -11.95 -6.90 -7.10
CA ARG A 94 -13.17 -7.64 -7.44
C ARG A 94 -13.13 -8.22 -8.85
N THR A 95 -12.30 -7.65 -9.72
CA THR A 95 -12.18 -8.05 -11.12
C THR A 95 -10.78 -8.59 -11.39
N PRO A 96 -10.64 -9.66 -12.18
CA PRO A 96 -9.32 -10.16 -12.60
C PRO A 96 -8.47 -9.06 -13.24
N MET A 97 -7.17 -9.09 -12.96
CA MET A 97 -6.18 -8.22 -13.59
C MET A 97 -4.84 -8.93 -13.72
N THR A 98 -4.00 -8.43 -14.61
CA THR A 98 -2.63 -8.90 -14.76
C THR A 98 -1.69 -7.98 -13.99
N ALA A 99 -0.97 -8.53 -13.01
CA ALA A 99 0.08 -7.80 -12.31
C ALA A 99 1.41 -7.93 -13.08
N THR A 100 2.05 -6.81 -13.36
CA THR A 100 3.36 -6.71 -14.02
C THR A 100 4.49 -6.42 -13.03
N TRP A 101 4.17 -5.87 -11.85
CA TRP A 101 5.15 -5.62 -10.80
C TRP A 101 5.57 -6.94 -10.14
N ARG A 102 6.88 -7.18 -10.05
CA ARG A 102 7.42 -8.44 -9.49
C ARG A 102 6.93 -8.71 -8.06
N ASN A 103 6.82 -10.00 -7.74
CA ASN A 103 6.36 -10.51 -6.44
C ASN A 103 4.93 -10.10 -6.08
N THR A 104 4.06 -9.96 -7.09
CA THR A 104 2.65 -9.62 -6.89
C THR A 104 1.74 -10.83 -7.06
N GLU A 105 0.84 -11.03 -6.10
CA GLU A 105 -0.27 -11.96 -6.15
C GLU A 105 -1.60 -11.18 -6.20
N VAL A 106 -2.47 -11.52 -7.16
CA VAL A 106 -3.79 -10.88 -7.30
C VAL A 106 -4.84 -11.70 -6.55
N LEU A 107 -5.51 -11.06 -5.59
CA LEU A 107 -6.56 -11.63 -4.78
C LEU A 107 -7.92 -11.22 -5.35
N VAL A 108 -8.46 -12.05 -6.24
CA VAL A 108 -9.74 -11.79 -6.90
C VAL A 108 -10.91 -12.23 -6.01
N GLY A 109 -11.79 -11.30 -5.64
CA GLY A 109 -12.99 -11.57 -4.85
C GLY A 109 -13.31 -10.45 -3.87
N GLU A 110 -14.12 -10.76 -2.87
CA GLU A 110 -14.39 -9.84 -1.76
C GLU A 110 -13.15 -9.72 -0.88
N ALA A 111 -12.79 -8.48 -0.51
CA ALA A 111 -11.56 -8.19 0.21
C ALA A 111 -11.53 -8.87 1.59
N ALA A 112 -12.66 -8.90 2.30
CA ALA A 112 -12.78 -9.55 3.61
C ALA A 112 -12.39 -11.04 3.54
N ASP A 113 -12.97 -11.78 2.60
CA ASP A 113 -12.74 -13.21 2.46
C ASP A 113 -11.32 -13.51 1.99
N THR A 114 -10.88 -12.82 0.93
CA THR A 114 -9.57 -13.06 0.33
C THR A 114 -8.41 -12.69 1.25
N VAL A 115 -8.53 -11.60 2.02
CA VAL A 115 -7.54 -11.21 3.03
C VAL A 115 -7.58 -12.16 4.24
N ALA A 116 -8.75 -12.64 4.65
CA ALA A 116 -8.84 -13.66 5.69
C ALA A 116 -8.12 -14.96 5.30
N GLU A 117 -8.29 -15.43 4.06
CA GLU A 117 -7.55 -16.59 3.54
C GLU A 117 -6.05 -16.32 3.41
N LEU A 118 -5.66 -15.13 2.95
CA LEU A 118 -4.26 -14.71 2.93
C LEU A 118 -3.62 -14.82 4.31
N LYS A 119 -4.29 -14.33 5.35
CA LYS A 119 -3.77 -14.34 6.73
C LYS A 119 -3.55 -15.75 7.29
N LYS A 120 -4.29 -16.75 6.80
CA LYS A 120 -4.13 -18.15 7.22
C LYS A 120 -2.88 -18.82 6.65
N ARG A 121 -2.38 -18.35 5.50
CA ARG A 121 -1.25 -18.94 4.77
C ARG A 121 0.01 -18.08 4.75
N THR A 122 0.03 -17.00 5.54
CA THR A 122 1.16 -16.08 5.69
C THR A 122 1.47 -15.88 7.17
N ASP A 123 2.71 -15.48 7.46
CA ASP A 123 3.20 -15.14 8.79
C ASP A 123 3.76 -13.70 8.79
N GLY A 124 3.90 -13.10 9.97
CA GLY A 124 4.46 -11.74 10.14
C GLY A 124 3.45 -10.61 9.96
N GLU A 125 3.94 -9.38 9.74
CA GLU A 125 3.10 -8.20 9.50
C GLU A 125 2.92 -7.92 8.00
N ILE A 126 1.66 -7.90 7.57
CA ILE A 126 1.28 -7.40 6.24
C ILE A 126 0.85 -5.95 6.43
N ILE A 127 1.51 -5.03 5.74
CA ILE A 127 1.15 -3.61 5.81
C ILE A 127 0.18 -3.23 4.72
N THR A 128 -0.61 -2.20 4.98
CA THR A 128 -1.34 -1.46 3.96
C THR A 128 -1.23 0.04 4.26
N GLN A 129 -0.97 0.84 3.23
CA GLN A 129 -0.98 2.30 3.35
C GLN A 129 -2.30 2.91 2.88
N GLY A 130 -3.25 2.07 2.47
CA GLY A 130 -4.48 2.47 1.81
C GLY A 130 -4.95 1.43 0.78
N SER A 131 -6.00 1.70 0.02
CA SER A 131 -6.79 2.94 0.02
C SER A 131 -7.78 3.01 1.18
N SER A 132 -8.29 4.21 1.46
CA SER A 132 -9.34 4.45 2.45
C SER A 132 -10.54 3.51 2.28
N ASN A 133 -10.94 3.24 1.04
CA ASN A 133 -12.00 2.27 0.72
C ASN A 133 -11.64 0.84 1.18
N LEU A 134 -10.43 0.37 0.89
CA LEU A 134 -9.99 -0.98 1.30
C LEU A 134 -9.95 -1.09 2.83
N ILE A 135 -9.37 -0.10 3.51
CA ILE A 135 -9.30 -0.05 4.97
C ILE A 135 -10.71 -0.10 5.57
N HIS A 136 -11.63 0.71 5.05
CA HIS A 136 -13.00 0.75 5.53
C HIS A 136 -13.75 -0.57 5.31
N THR A 137 -13.60 -1.21 4.14
CA THR A 137 -14.17 -2.54 3.89
C THR A 137 -13.65 -3.57 4.90
N LEU A 138 -12.35 -3.59 5.18
CA LEU A 138 -11.75 -4.56 6.09
C LEU A 138 -12.07 -4.30 7.56
N GLN A 139 -12.28 -3.03 7.95
CA GLN A 139 -12.67 -2.66 9.31
C GLN A 139 -14.09 -3.15 9.66
N GLN A 140 -14.96 -3.29 8.67
CA GLN A 140 -16.35 -3.72 8.86
C GLN A 140 -16.54 -5.24 8.89
N ALA A 141 -15.48 -6.00 8.61
CA ALA A 141 -15.52 -7.46 8.45
C ALA A 141 -15.29 -8.23 9.75
#